data_AF-X1LLD0-F1
#
_entry.id   AF-X1LLD0-F1
#
_cell.length_a   1.000
_cell.length_b   1.000
_cell.length_c   1.000
_cell.angle_alpha   90.00
_cell.angle_beta   90.00
_cell.angle_gamma   90.00
#
_symmetry.space_group_name_H-M   'P 1'
#
loop_
_entity.id
_entity.type
_entity.pdbx_description
1 polymer ?
#
loop_
_entity_poly.entity_id
_entity_poly.type
_entity_poly.pdbx_seq_one_letter_code
_entity_poly.pdbx_strand_id
1 'polypeptide(L)'
;ATRTAPNIKANCARDEWKYGYAFWTNDCGKLWPNLPKDSYAAAGAHSQHIWVCPSLDLIVVQSPGIWTVEEENDCGILRLLVDACI
;
A
#
# COMPACT_ATOMS: atom_id res chain seq x y z
N ALA A 1 -3.87 -10.46 2.51
CA ALA A 1 -3.39 -9.22 1.86
C ALA A 1 -2.17 -8.60 2.53
N THR A 2 -1.81 -8.88 3.79
CA THR A 2 -0.64 -8.24 4.46
C THR A 2 0.73 -8.77 4.02
N ARG A 3 0.81 -9.68 3.04
CA ARG A 3 2.07 -10.32 2.63
C ARG A 3 2.17 -10.39 1.12
N THR A 4 3.36 -10.13 0.60
CA THR A 4 3.69 -10.43 -0.79
C THR A 4 3.54 -11.93 -1.03
N ALA A 5 2.94 -12.27 -2.16
CA ALA A 5 2.65 -13.63 -2.55
C ALA A 5 3.93 -14.48 -2.72
N PRO A 6 3.94 -15.75 -2.28
CA PRO A 6 5.14 -16.60 -2.35
C PRO A 6 5.68 -16.78 -3.78
N ASN A 7 4.80 -16.87 -4.78
CA ASN A 7 5.21 -17.01 -6.17
C ASN A 7 5.91 -15.76 -6.71
N ILE A 8 5.53 -14.56 -6.24
CA ILE A 8 6.22 -13.32 -6.59
C ILE A 8 7.62 -13.34 -5.99
N LYS A 9 7.77 -13.69 -4.70
CA LYS A 9 9.09 -13.80 -4.06
C LYS A 9 10.01 -14.83 -4.73
N ALA A 10 9.44 -15.90 -5.25
CA ALA A 10 10.20 -16.98 -5.89
C ALA A 10 10.65 -16.67 -7.33
N ASN A 11 9.93 -15.79 -8.05
CA ASN A 11 10.12 -15.64 -9.50
C ASN A 11 10.36 -14.19 -9.97
N CYS A 12 10.15 -13.19 -9.12
CA CYS A 12 10.24 -11.77 -9.47
C CYS A 12 11.40 -11.08 -8.75
N ALA A 13 11.88 -9.99 -9.33
CA ALA A 13 12.93 -9.19 -8.73
C ALA A 13 12.45 -8.55 -7.42
N ARG A 14 13.39 -8.19 -6.54
CA ARG A 14 13.07 -7.77 -5.16
C ARG A 14 12.28 -6.46 -5.09
N ASP A 15 12.41 -5.61 -6.09
CA ASP A 15 11.63 -4.38 -6.29
C ASP A 15 10.16 -4.66 -6.64
N GLU A 16 9.86 -5.83 -7.19
CA GLU A 16 8.49 -6.27 -7.52
C GLU A 16 7.77 -6.94 -6.33
N TRP A 17 8.42 -7.06 -5.17
CA TRP A 17 7.85 -7.68 -3.97
C TRP A 17 6.86 -6.74 -3.27
N LYS A 18 5.76 -6.44 -3.97
CA LYS A 18 4.71 -5.50 -3.57
C LYS A 18 3.29 -6.01 -3.83
N TYR A 19 3.09 -7.30 -4.13
CA TYR A 19 1.78 -7.83 -4.52
C TYR A 19 1.44 -9.17 -3.85
N GLY A 20 0.20 -9.29 -3.36
CA GLY A 20 -0.30 -10.37 -2.49
C GLY A 20 -1.66 -10.92 -2.91
N TYR A 21 -1.85 -11.13 -4.22
CA TYR A 21 -3.08 -11.60 -4.89
C TYR A 21 -4.27 -10.63 -4.76
N ALA A 22 -4.50 -9.83 -5.79
CA ALA A 22 -5.50 -8.75 -5.85
C ALA A 22 -5.22 -7.53 -4.95
N PHE A 23 -4.24 -7.62 -4.03
CA PHE A 23 -3.83 -6.52 -3.18
C PHE A 23 -2.36 -6.17 -3.39
N TRP A 24 -2.08 -4.89 -3.45
CA TRP A 24 -0.73 -4.36 -3.23
C TRP A 24 -0.40 -4.42 -1.74
N THR A 25 0.82 -4.80 -1.40
CA THR A 25 1.21 -5.11 -0.01
C THR A 25 2.53 -4.46 0.34
N ASN A 26 2.65 -3.96 1.56
CA ASN A 26 3.86 -3.26 2.00
C ASN A 26 4.81 -4.08 2.89
N ASP A 27 4.63 -5.41 2.97
CA ASP A 27 5.41 -6.28 3.88
C ASP A 27 6.93 -6.17 3.69
N CYS A 28 7.35 -5.93 2.45
CA CYS A 28 8.75 -5.76 2.08
C CYS A 28 9.19 -4.29 1.98
N GLY A 29 8.31 -3.33 2.27
CA GLY A 29 8.55 -1.89 2.19
C GLY A 29 8.95 -1.43 0.79
N LYS A 30 8.32 -1.99 -0.25
CA LYS A 30 8.68 -1.76 -1.66
C LYS A 30 7.79 -0.76 -2.38
N LEU A 31 6.52 -0.71 -2.04
CA LEU A 31 5.59 0.26 -2.63
C LEU A 31 5.56 1.56 -1.82
N TRP A 32 5.51 1.45 -0.49
CA TRP A 32 5.49 2.60 0.41
C TRP A 32 6.55 2.44 1.52
N PRO A 33 7.84 2.69 1.23
CA PRO A 33 8.93 2.53 2.19
C PRO A 33 8.75 3.24 3.54
N ASN A 34 8.01 4.35 3.56
CA ASN A 34 7.77 5.20 4.72
C ASN A 34 6.41 4.96 5.40
N LEU A 35 5.58 4.03 4.90
CA LEU A 35 4.32 3.62 5.52
C LEU A 35 4.46 2.28 6.28
N PRO A 36 3.52 1.92 7.18
CA PRO A 36 3.57 0.67 7.94
C PRO A 36 3.68 -0.58 7.04
N LYS A 37 4.51 -1.54 7.44
CA LYS A 37 4.78 -2.75 6.66
C LYS A 37 3.60 -3.73 6.64
N ASP A 38 2.73 -3.67 7.63
CA ASP A 38 1.52 -4.49 7.67
C ASP A 38 0.36 -3.89 6.87
N SER A 39 0.58 -2.75 6.18
CA SER A 39 -0.42 -2.13 5.33
C SER A 39 -0.52 -2.74 3.93
N TYR A 40 -1.69 -2.62 3.33
CA TYR A 40 -2.01 -3.12 1.99
C TYR A 40 -3.13 -2.30 1.36
N ALA A 41 -3.24 -2.35 0.03
CA ALA A 41 -4.33 -1.70 -0.68
C ALA A 41 -4.88 -2.53 -1.84
N ALA A 42 -6.13 -2.24 -2.18
CA ALA A 42 -6.68 -2.52 -3.50
C ALA A 42 -6.87 -1.19 -4.24
N ALA A 43 -6.48 -1.15 -5.51
CA ALA A 43 -6.66 0.02 -6.33
C ALA A 43 -7.32 -0.31 -7.66
N GLY A 44 -7.95 0.70 -8.24
CA GLY A 44 -8.62 0.61 -9.52
C GLY A 44 -8.40 1.87 -10.37
N ALA A 45 -8.86 1.79 -11.61
CA ALA A 45 -8.80 2.92 -12.54
C ALA A 45 -9.45 4.18 -11.96
N HIS A 46 -8.98 5.35 -12.38
CA HIS A 46 -9.45 6.67 -11.90
C HIS A 46 -9.20 6.90 -10.41
N SER A 47 -8.00 6.56 -9.94
CA SER A 47 -7.51 6.79 -8.58
C SER A 47 -8.43 6.24 -7.49
N GLN A 48 -9.05 5.09 -7.73
CA GLN A 48 -9.83 4.36 -6.73
C GLN A 48 -8.85 3.65 -5.80
N HIS A 49 -8.98 3.85 -4.49
CA HIS A 49 -8.06 3.27 -3.52
C HIS A 49 -8.77 2.88 -2.23
N ILE A 50 -8.52 1.66 -1.76
CA ILE A 50 -8.85 1.23 -0.39
C ILE A 50 -7.54 0.78 0.24
N TRP A 51 -7.01 1.58 1.16
CA TRP A 51 -5.81 1.25 1.93
C TRP A 51 -6.18 0.89 3.36
N VAL A 52 -5.55 -0.15 3.89
CA VAL A 52 -5.81 -0.70 5.22
C VAL A 52 -4.50 -0.82 5.97
N CYS A 53 -4.49 -0.37 7.23
CA CYS A 53 -3.36 -0.48 8.14
C CYS A 53 -3.81 -1.07 9.49
N PRO A 54 -3.66 -2.39 9.68
CA PRO A 54 -4.12 -3.07 10.88
C PRO A 54 -3.50 -2.53 12.17
N SER A 55 -2.19 -2.25 12.19
CA SER A 55 -1.47 -1.73 13.35
C SER A 55 -1.94 -0.36 13.84
N LEU A 56 -2.64 0.41 13.00
CA LEU A 56 -3.18 1.72 13.34
C LEU A 56 -4.71 1.72 13.48
N ASP A 57 -5.36 0.55 13.37
CA ASP A 57 -6.83 0.43 13.28
C ASP A 57 -7.44 1.41 12.25
N LEU A 58 -6.76 1.57 11.11
CA LEU A 58 -7.04 2.62 10.12
C LEU A 58 -7.38 2.04 8.76
N ILE A 59 -8.43 2.59 8.15
CA ILE A 59 -8.81 2.37 6.75
C ILE A 59 -8.98 3.73 6.07
N VAL A 60 -8.38 3.89 4.90
CA VAL A 60 -8.49 5.09 4.07
C VAL A 60 -9.08 4.72 2.72
N VAL A 61 -10.23 5.31 2.38
CA VAL A 61 -10.93 5.10 1.12
C VAL A 61 -10.88 6.39 0.29
N GLN A 62 -10.42 6.30 -0.96
CA GLN A 62 -10.31 7.41 -1.90
C GLN A 62 -11.10 7.12 -3.18
N SER A 63 -11.94 8.06 -3.63
CA SER A 63 -12.75 7.96 -4.85
C SER A 63 -13.18 9.33 -5.41
N PRO A 64 -12.43 9.93 -6.34
CA PRO A 64 -11.04 9.61 -6.67
C PRO A 64 -10.08 10.09 -5.58
N GLY A 65 -8.90 9.50 -5.51
CA GLY A 65 -7.79 10.05 -4.75
C GLY A 65 -7.14 11.25 -5.44
N ILE A 66 -6.33 11.98 -4.68
CA ILE A 66 -5.55 13.13 -5.16
C ILE A 66 -4.18 12.73 -5.76
N TRP A 67 -3.93 11.42 -5.88
CA TRP A 67 -2.71 10.84 -6.40
C TRP A 67 -2.86 10.43 -7.88
N THR A 68 -1.76 10.45 -8.62
CA THR A 68 -1.71 10.02 -10.03
C THR A 68 -1.10 8.63 -10.20
N VAL A 69 -0.15 8.27 -9.35
CA VAL A 69 0.44 6.92 -9.22
C VAL A 69 0.45 6.50 -7.76
N GLU A 70 0.36 5.19 -7.48
CA GLU A 70 0.21 4.68 -6.11
C GLU A 70 1.40 5.03 -5.20
N GLU A 71 2.60 5.10 -5.76
CA GLU A 71 3.84 5.42 -5.07
C GLU A 71 3.80 6.82 -4.41
N GLU A 72 3.03 7.76 -4.95
CA GLU A 72 2.87 9.11 -4.37
C GLU A 72 2.28 9.07 -2.95
N ASN A 73 1.52 8.02 -2.62
CA ASN A 73 0.96 7.89 -1.27
C ASN A 73 2.04 7.72 -0.18
N ASP A 74 3.27 7.32 -0.53
CA ASP A 74 4.37 7.16 0.42
C ASP A 74 4.76 8.46 1.14
N CYS A 75 4.64 9.59 0.44
CA CYS A 75 4.87 10.94 0.95
C CYS A 75 3.61 11.82 0.93
N GLY A 76 2.49 11.29 0.41
CA GLY A 76 1.24 12.02 0.20
C GLY A 76 0.25 11.88 1.36
N ILE A 77 -1.04 11.81 1.03
CA ILE A 77 -2.12 11.81 2.02
C ILE A 77 -2.02 10.65 3.03
N LEU A 78 -1.61 9.46 2.61
CA LEU A 78 -1.48 8.33 3.53
C LEU A 78 -0.38 8.58 4.57
N ARG A 79 0.73 9.21 4.18
CA ARG A 79 1.79 9.60 5.12
C ARG A 79 1.29 10.59 6.16
N LEU A 80 0.58 11.62 5.71
CA LEU A 80 -0.01 12.64 6.61
C LEU A 80 -1.00 12.02 7.59
N LEU A 81 -1.81 11.06 7.15
CA LEU A 81 -2.75 10.34 8.01
C LEU A 81 -2.03 9.45 9.02
N VAL A 82 -0.99 8.73 8.59
CA VAL A 82 -0.14 7.93 9.50
C VAL A 82 0.49 8.84 10.56
N ASP A 83 1.08 9.96 10.17
CA ASP A 83 1.71 10.91 11.10
C ASP A 83 0.70 11.50 12.11
N ALA A 84 -0.58 11.63 11.73
CA ALA A 84 -1.64 12.12 12.62
C ALA A 84 -2.17 11.07 13.61
N CYS A 85 -1.87 9.77 13.41
CA CYS A 85 -2.26 8.70 14.32
C CYS A 85 -1.28 8.48 15.48
N ILE A 86 -0.13 9.17 15.48
CA ILE A 86 0.97 9.04 16.46
C ILE A 86 0.98 10.27 17.37
#